data_AF-A0A941WMC3-F1
#
_entry.id   AF-A0A941WMC3-F1
#
_cell.length_a   1.000
_cell.length_b   1.000
_cell.length_c   1.000
_cell.angle_alpha   90.00
_cell.angle_beta   90.00
_cell.angle_gamma   90.00
#
_symmetry.space_group_name_H-M   'P 1'
#
loop_
_entity.id
_entity.type
_entity.pdbx_description
1 polymer ?
#
loop_
_entity_poly.entity_id
_entity_poly.type
_entity_poly.pdbx_seq_one_letter_code
_entity_poly.pdbx_strand_id
1 'polypeptide(L)' 'FLKELGIRVQVNSDAHYPERINNARFEGLSALKKAGFTSVVEWHGGKWEDVLLA' A
#
# COMPACT_ATOMS: atom_id res chain seq x y z
N PHE A 1 6.60 5.28 14.00
CA PHE A 1 5.77 6.50 13.93
C PHE A 1 4.41 6.29 13.26
N LEU A 2 4.27 6.18 11.91
CA LEU A 2 2.94 6.09 11.26
C LEU A 2 2.08 4.92 11.77
N LYS A 3 2.67 3.72 11.86
CA LYS A 3 2.01 2.52 12.41
C LYS A 3 1.55 2.73 13.86
N GLU A 4 2.42 3.28 14.71
CA GLU A 4 2.14 3.50 16.14
C GLU A 4 1.03 4.52 16.36
N LEU A 5 0.86 5.46 15.42
CA LEU A 5 -0.25 6.42 15.41
C LEU A 5 -1.54 5.86 14.82
N GLY A 6 -1.56 4.60 14.35
CA GLY A 6 -2.71 4.00 13.70
C GLY A 6 -3.04 4.60 12.33
N ILE A 7 -2.09 5.27 11.67
CA ILE A 7 -2.29 5.87 10.35
C ILE A 7 -2.26 4.77 9.28
N ARG A 8 -3.33 4.68 8.49
CA ARG A 8 -3.43 3.78 7.34
C ARG A 8 -2.56 4.27 6.18
N VAL A 9 -2.02 3.34 5.41
CA VAL A 9 -1.10 3.62 4.31
C VAL A 9 -1.57 2.97 3.02
N GLN A 10 -1.45 3.70 1.91
CA GLN A 10 -1.72 3.22 0.55
C GLN A 10 -0.39 3.15 -0.21
N VAL A 11 -0.25 2.15 -1.10
CA VAL A 11 0.89 2.06 -2.01
C VAL A 11 0.44 2.43 -3.42
N ASN A 12 1.17 3.34 -4.07
CA ASN A 12 1.00 3.67 -5.47
C ASN A 12 2.37 3.75 -6.18
N SER A 13 2.35 3.80 -7.51
CA SER A 13 3.55 3.92 -8.36
C SER A 13 3.81 5.34 -8.86
N ASP A 14 2.84 6.25 -8.70
CA ASP A 14 2.80 7.58 -9.30
C ASP A 14 3.06 7.56 -10.83
N ALA A 15 2.58 6.50 -11.47
CA ALA A 15 2.85 6.24 -12.87
C ALA A 15 2.14 7.23 -13.80
N HIS A 16 2.88 7.73 -14.77
CA HIS A 16 2.39 8.55 -15.88
C HIS A 16 2.29 7.76 -17.20
N TYR A 17 2.62 6.46 -17.16
CA TYR A 17 2.55 5.54 -18.30
C TYR A 17 1.90 4.22 -17.86
N PRO A 18 1.00 3.61 -18.65
CA PRO A 18 0.25 2.42 -18.25
C PRO A 18 1.12 1.23 -17.82
N GLU A 19 2.21 0.97 -18.54
CA GLU A 19 3.14 -0.13 -18.26
C GLU A 19 3.86 -0.02 -16.91
N ARG A 20 3.79 1.15 -16.26
CA ARG A 20 4.42 1.43 -14.96
C ARG A 20 3.43 1.42 -13.79
N ILE A 21 2.15 1.10 -14.02
CA ILE A 21 1.11 1.25 -12.99
C ILE A 21 1.41 0.48 -11.68
N ASN A 22 2.12 -0.64 -11.76
CA ASN A 22 2.54 -1.44 -10.60
C ASN A 22 4.05 -1.41 -10.35
N ASN A 23 4.78 -0.47 -10.95
CA ASN A 23 6.23 -0.40 -10.82
C ASN A 23 6.63 -0.28 -9.34
N ALA A 24 7.58 -1.11 -8.91
CA ALA A 24 8.05 -1.22 -7.53
C ALA A 24 6.98 -1.49 -6.45
N ARG A 25 5.74 -1.87 -6.82
CA ARG A 25 4.66 -2.09 -5.84
C ARG A 25 5.01 -3.23 -4.89
N PHE A 26 5.60 -4.31 -5.40
CA PHE A 26 5.98 -5.47 -4.57
C PHE A 26 7.02 -5.10 -3.51
N GLU A 27 8.01 -4.30 -3.87
CA GLU A 27 9.08 -3.79 -3.00
C GLU A 27 8.50 -2.86 -1.93
N GLY A 28 7.57 -1.97 -2.32
CA GLY A 28 6.85 -1.10 -1.39
C GLY A 28 6.05 -1.89 -0.35
N LEU A 29 5.28 -2.88 -0.78
CA LEU A 29 4.52 -3.77 0.12
C LEU A 29 5.45 -4.55 1.05
N SER A 30 6.56 -5.06 0.53
CA SER A 30 7.58 -5.78 1.31
C SER A 30 8.23 -4.90 2.38
N ALA A 31 8.49 -3.62 2.06
CA ALA A 31 9.04 -2.66 3.01
C ALA A 31 8.05 -2.36 4.15
N LEU A 32 6.77 -2.19 3.83
CA LEU A 32 5.72 -1.99 4.84
C LEU A 32 5.58 -3.20 5.77
N LYS A 33 5.62 -4.41 5.22
CA LYS A 33 5.61 -5.65 6.02
C LYS A 33 6.82 -5.71 6.97
N LYS A 34 8.02 -5.39 6.48
CA LYS A 34 9.23 -5.30 7.32
C LYS A 34 9.13 -4.22 8.40
N ALA A 35 8.46 -3.11 8.11
CA ALA A 35 8.14 -2.06 9.08
C ALA A 35 7.02 -2.44 10.07
N GLY A 36 6.45 -3.64 9.92
CA GLY A 36 5.48 -4.22 10.83
C GLY A 36 4.02 -3.88 10.52
N PHE A 37 3.70 -3.28 9.37
CA PHE A 37 2.32 -3.16 8.92
C PHE A 37 1.76 -4.54 8.56
N THR A 38 0.49 -4.79 8.86
CA THR A 38 -0.23 -6.03 8.54
C THR A 38 -1.17 -5.87 7.35
N SER A 39 -1.53 -4.63 7.01
CA SER A 39 -2.41 -4.28 5.90
C SER A 39 -2.00 -2.94 5.25
N VAL A 40 -2.46 -2.75 4.03
CA VAL A 40 -2.53 -1.46 3.32
C VAL A 40 -3.98 -1.12 3.04
N VAL A 41 -4.27 0.13 2.73
CA VAL A 41 -5.61 0.56 2.32
C VAL A 41 -5.71 0.67 0.81
N GLU A 42 -6.78 0.13 0.23
CA GLU A 42 -7.09 0.19 -1.20
C GLU A 42 -8.52 0.75 -1.41
N TRP A 43 -8.77 1.38 -2.56
CA TRP A 43 -10.10 1.91 -2.90
C TRP A 43 -10.86 0.92 -3.78
N HIS A 44 -11.87 0.27 -3.23
CA HIS A 44 -12.71 -0.70 -3.94
C HIS A 44 -14.17 -0.29 -3.85
N GLY A 45 -14.87 -0.22 -5.00
CA GLY A 45 -16.32 -0.05 -5.03
C GLY A 45 -16.86 1.17 -4.27
N GLY A 46 -16.12 2.28 -4.22
CA GLY A 46 -16.57 3.50 -3.53
C GLY A 46 -16.21 3.57 -2.04
N LYS A 47 -15.35 2.67 -1.54
CA LYS A 47 -14.91 2.66 -0.14
C LYS A 47 -13.44 2.28 0.00
N TRP A 48 -12.84 2.72 1.10
CA TRP A 48 -11.51 2.33 1.53
C TRP A 48 -11.57 1.00 2.27
N GLU A 49 -10.81 0.00 1.82
CA GLU A 49 -10.73 -1.33 2.40
C GLU A 49 -9.31 -1.64 2.85
N ASP A 50 -9.16 -2.27 4.02
CA ASP A 50 -7.87 -2.79 4.45
C ASP A 50 -7.60 -4.14 3.76
N VAL A 51 -6.49 -4.23 3.04
CA VAL A 51 -6.02 -5.42 2.31
C VAL A 51 -4.78 -5.95 3.01
N LEU A 52 -4.77 -7.24 3.33
CA LEU A 52 -3.68 -7.88 4.06
C LEU A 52 -2.39 -7.92 3.23
N LEU A 53 -1.27 -7.62 3.89
CA LEU A 53 0.06 -7.79 3.32
C LEU A 53 0.45 -9.27 3.41
N ALA A 54 0.45 -9.97 2.27
CA ALA A 54 0.85 -11.37 2.15
C ALA A 54 2.34 -11.60 2.49
#